data_AF-D7CL52-F1
#
_entry.id   AF-D7CL52-F1
#
_cell.length_a   1.000
_cell.length_b   1.000
_cell.length_c   1.000
_cell.angle_alpha   90.00
_cell.angle_beta   90.00
_cell.angle_gamma   90.00
#
_symmetry.space_group_name_H-M   'P 1'
#
loop_
_entity.id
_entity.type
_entity.pdbx_description
1 polymer ?
#
loop_
_entity_poly.entity_id
_entity_poly.type
_entity_poly.pdbx_seq_one_letter_code
_entity_poly.pdbx_strand_id
1 'polypeptide(L)'
;MTNRHGCKLGAVVLKVSVYKDYENGRLGLGVKVVAEKATLADLLEAWEPLADDDSVFKQYAQDNYSPCKGCRVNCCKQAYVIPDLVSLKKMSDYLRLSPLEFAIRYFDQEKLRLNLPRLRSSPCTFLVEDCCSVYPARTLICRFYLCTHILGETEELIYSIALAGMAATQLYLNGLGIIDLGGEVYGMSSYEACLRSLLDSSRETEGARAFLEAHDYSDIPLTVFNLGR
;
A
#
# COMPACT_ATOMS: atom_id res chain seq x y z
N MET A 1 0.52 -21.60 -49.22
CA MET A 1 1.35 -22.13 -48.12
C MET A 1 2.63 -21.31 -48.13
N THR A 2 3.04 -20.50 -47.17
CA THR A 2 2.72 -20.34 -45.74
C THR A 2 3.25 -18.97 -45.28
N ASN A 3 2.42 -18.26 -44.51
CA ASN A 3 2.72 -17.37 -43.38
C ASN A 3 3.96 -16.44 -43.39
N ARG A 4 3.70 -15.13 -43.42
CA ARG A 4 4.47 -14.12 -42.66
C ARG A 4 3.52 -13.13 -42.00
N HIS A 5 2.90 -13.56 -40.90
CA HIS A 5 2.27 -12.65 -39.95
C HIS A 5 3.38 -12.05 -39.09
N GLY A 6 3.86 -10.87 -39.47
CA GLY A 6 4.67 -10.04 -38.61
C GLY A 6 3.80 -9.52 -37.46
N CYS A 7 3.81 -10.23 -36.34
CA CYS A 7 3.26 -9.75 -35.08
C CYS A 7 4.13 -8.56 -34.64
N LYS A 8 3.63 -7.34 -34.86
CA LYS A 8 4.16 -6.14 -34.21
C LYS A 8 3.83 -6.27 -32.72
N LEU A 9 4.76 -6.83 -31.95
CA LEU A 9 4.80 -6.60 -30.50
C LEU A 9 4.83 -5.08 -30.31
N GLY A 10 3.69 -4.50 -29.91
CA GLY A 10 3.64 -3.10 -29.54
C GLY A 10 4.69 -2.86 -28.47
N ALA A 11 5.54 -1.85 -28.66
CA ALA A 11 6.50 -1.46 -27.65
C ALA A 11 5.74 -1.15 -26.36
N VAL A 12 6.00 -1.92 -25.30
CA VAL A 12 5.47 -1.62 -23.97
C VAL A 12 6.10 -0.30 -23.55
N VAL A 13 5.31 0.77 -23.57
CA VAL A 13 5.75 2.08 -23.08
C VAL A 13 5.76 1.97 -21.56
N LEU A 14 6.94 1.86 -20.97
CA LEU A 14 7.12 1.96 -19.53
C LEU A 14 6.59 3.34 -19.09
N LYS A 15 5.59 3.35 -18.21
CA LYS A 15 5.02 4.59 -17.63
C LYS A 15 5.63 4.97 -16.28
N VAL A 16 6.22 3.98 -15.62
CA VAL A 16 6.95 4.10 -14.37
C VAL A 16 8.24 3.29 -14.51
N SER A 17 9.36 3.83 -14.05
CA SER A 17 10.65 3.14 -14.02
C SER A 17 11.24 3.16 -12.62
N VAL A 18 11.79 2.03 -12.18
CA VAL A 18 12.55 1.92 -10.93
C VAL A 18 14.03 2.10 -11.24
N TYR A 19 14.73 2.83 -10.37
CA TYR A 19 16.18 3.03 -10.48
C TYR A 19 16.86 2.82 -9.12
N LYS A 20 18.18 2.67 -9.14
CA LYS A 20 19.03 2.60 -7.95
C LYS A 20 19.91 3.85 -7.92
N ASP A 21 20.03 4.49 -6.77
CA ASP A 21 20.94 5.63 -6.58
C ASP A 21 21.47 5.69 -5.15
N TYR A 22 22.49 6.52 -4.91
CA TYR A 22 23.05 6.74 -3.58
C TYR A 22 22.51 8.04 -2.98
N GLU A 23 21.90 7.93 -1.80
CA GLU A 23 21.51 9.07 -0.97
C GLU A 23 22.18 8.93 0.40
N ASN A 24 22.86 9.98 0.86
CA ASN A 24 23.59 9.97 2.14
C ASN A 24 24.53 8.75 2.34
N GLY A 25 25.17 8.31 1.25
CA GLY A 25 26.10 7.17 1.26
C GLY A 25 25.44 5.79 1.32
N ARG A 26 24.11 5.69 1.17
CA ARG A 26 23.37 4.43 1.13
C ARG A 26 22.74 4.22 -0.24
N LEU A 27 22.89 3.03 -0.79
CA LEU A 27 22.19 2.62 -2.01
C LEU A 27 20.70 2.47 -1.70
N GLY A 28 19.85 3.17 -2.44
CA GLY A 28 18.40 3.14 -2.29
C GLY A 28 17.68 2.88 -3.61
N LEU A 29 16.40 2.54 -3.51
CA LEU A 29 15.50 2.41 -4.65
C LEU A 29 14.70 3.70 -4.86
N GLY A 30 14.67 4.15 -6.11
CA GLY A 30 13.88 5.28 -6.56
C GLY A 30 12.85 4.89 -7.61
N VAL A 31 11.81 5.70 -7.73
CA VAL A 31 10.78 5.61 -8.76
C VAL A 31 10.76 6.90 -9.57
N LYS A 32 10.70 6.76 -10.90
CA LYS A 32 10.44 7.88 -11.80
C LYS A 32 9.16 7.62 -12.58
N VAL A 33 8.22 8.56 -12.48
CA VAL A 33 7.01 8.57 -13.29
C VAL A 33 7.35 9.22 -14.63
N VAL A 34 7.29 8.46 -15.72
CA VAL A 34 7.75 8.89 -17.04
C VAL A 34 6.61 9.25 -18.00
N ALA A 35 5.38 8.85 -17.68
CA ALA A 35 4.19 9.18 -18.46
C ALA A 35 3.18 9.98 -17.63
N GLU A 36 2.60 11.02 -18.22
CA GLU A 36 1.59 11.88 -17.58
C GLU A 36 0.34 11.09 -17.15
N LYS A 37 -0.02 10.05 -17.91
CA LYS A 37 -1.17 9.17 -17.64
C LYS A 37 -0.79 7.91 -16.84
N ALA A 38 0.31 7.95 -16.09
CA ALA A 38 0.66 6.85 -15.19
C ALA A 38 -0.34 6.77 -14.03
N THR A 39 -0.66 5.54 -13.66
CA THR A 39 -1.62 5.20 -12.61
C THR A 39 -0.92 4.46 -11.48
N LEU A 40 -1.59 4.31 -10.34
CA LEU A 40 -1.08 3.51 -9.24
C LEU A 40 -0.87 2.04 -9.63
N ALA A 41 -1.67 1.49 -10.56
CA ALA A 41 -1.42 0.16 -11.12
C ALA A 41 -0.08 0.10 -11.88
N ASP A 42 0.25 1.13 -12.67
CA ASP A 42 1.54 1.18 -13.40
C ASP A 42 2.74 1.28 -12.44
N LEU A 43 2.57 1.98 -11.30
CA LEU A 43 3.57 2.01 -10.23
C LEU A 43 3.74 0.62 -9.59
N LEU A 44 2.64 -0.05 -9.25
CA LEU A 44 2.69 -1.38 -8.65
C LEU A 44 3.26 -2.43 -9.59
N GLU A 45 2.99 -2.34 -10.90
CA GLU A 45 3.57 -3.21 -11.92
C GLU A 45 5.10 -3.10 -11.93
N ALA A 46 5.65 -1.89 -11.78
CA ALA A 46 7.09 -1.68 -11.70
C ALA A 46 7.70 -2.06 -10.33
N TRP A 47 6.95 -1.85 -9.24
CA TRP A 47 7.46 -1.97 -7.87
C TRP A 47 7.32 -3.38 -7.28
N GLU A 48 6.17 -4.03 -7.44
CA GLU A 48 5.89 -5.32 -6.77
C GLU A 48 6.87 -6.45 -7.12
N PRO A 49 7.35 -6.60 -8.37
CA PRO A 49 8.32 -7.64 -8.71
C PRO A 49 9.59 -7.60 -7.84
N LEU A 50 9.96 -6.42 -7.35
CA LEU A 50 11.15 -6.23 -6.49
C LEU A 50 11.03 -6.97 -5.15
N ALA A 51 9.81 -7.28 -4.70
CA ALA A 51 9.57 -8.08 -3.50
C ALA A 51 10.18 -9.48 -3.63
N ASP A 52 10.19 -10.03 -4.85
CA ASP A 52 10.71 -11.36 -5.16
C ASP A 52 12.09 -11.32 -5.85
N ASP A 53 12.62 -10.13 -6.17
CA ASP A 53 13.95 -9.92 -6.77
C ASP A 53 15.07 -10.13 -5.73
N ASP A 54 15.95 -11.09 -5.97
CA ASP A 54 17.10 -11.42 -5.12
C ASP A 54 18.30 -10.49 -5.35
N SER A 55 18.27 -9.62 -6.36
CA SER A 55 19.27 -8.56 -6.57
C SER A 55 19.00 -7.29 -5.76
N VAL A 56 17.87 -7.23 -5.04
CA VAL A 56 17.47 -6.12 -4.18
C VAL A 56 17.89 -6.42 -2.75
N PHE A 57 18.69 -5.53 -2.16
CA PHE A 57 19.08 -5.62 -0.76
C PHE A 57 17.85 -5.44 0.15
N LYS A 58 17.65 -6.38 1.07
CA LYS A 58 16.54 -6.44 2.02
C LYS A 58 17.10 -6.67 3.42
N GLN A 59 17.00 -5.67 4.29
CA GLN A 59 17.62 -5.62 5.61
C GLN A 59 17.36 -6.87 6.47
N TYR A 60 16.18 -7.45 6.36
CA TYR A 60 15.73 -8.56 7.20
C TYR A 60 15.65 -9.92 6.48
N ALA A 61 15.97 -9.95 5.19
CA ALA A 61 16.02 -11.20 4.43
C ALA A 61 17.24 -12.03 4.82
N GLN A 62 17.16 -13.36 4.62
CA GLN A 62 18.33 -14.23 4.73
C GLN A 62 19.43 -13.73 3.80
N ASP A 63 20.64 -13.59 4.34
CA ASP A 63 21.82 -13.04 3.64
C ASP A 63 21.56 -11.67 2.98
N ASN A 64 20.53 -10.95 3.42
CA ASN A 64 19.99 -9.73 2.84
C ASN A 64 19.43 -9.83 1.41
N TYR A 65 19.29 -11.03 0.84
CA TYR A 65 18.85 -11.24 -0.54
C TYR A 65 17.93 -12.47 -0.59
N SER A 66 16.63 -12.25 -0.43
CA SER A 66 15.62 -13.31 -0.48
C SER A 66 14.25 -12.72 -0.85
N PRO A 67 13.36 -13.49 -1.50
CA PRO A 67 11.97 -13.09 -1.72
C PRO A 67 11.28 -12.72 -0.40
N CYS A 68 10.40 -11.71 -0.44
CA CYS A 68 9.64 -11.26 0.74
C CYS A 68 8.81 -12.42 1.34
N LYS A 69 8.25 -13.29 0.48
CA LYS A 69 7.54 -14.52 0.89
C LYS A 69 8.43 -15.59 1.55
N GLY A 70 9.76 -15.45 1.49
CA GLY A 70 10.74 -16.30 2.18
C GLY A 70 11.39 -15.63 3.40
N CYS A 71 11.04 -14.37 3.71
CA CYS A 71 11.62 -13.63 4.82
C CYS A 71 11.08 -14.14 6.18
N ARG A 72 11.97 -14.67 7.03
CA ARG A 72 11.60 -15.24 8.35
C ARG A 72 11.44 -14.20 9.47
N VAL A 73 11.80 -12.95 9.21
CA VAL A 73 11.81 -11.82 10.16
C VAL A 73 10.65 -10.84 9.91
N ASN A 74 9.90 -11.05 8.82
CA ASN A 74 8.99 -10.13 8.11
C ASN A 74 8.19 -9.08 8.94
N CYS A 75 7.92 -7.93 8.30
CA CYS A 75 7.13 -6.82 8.85
C CYS A 75 5.73 -7.25 9.32
N CYS A 76 5.17 -8.34 8.76
CA CYS A 76 3.91 -8.93 9.19
C CYS A 76 3.89 -9.33 10.69
N LYS A 77 5.03 -9.48 11.35
CA LYS A 77 5.08 -9.83 12.78
C LYS A 77 4.73 -8.66 13.71
N GLN A 78 4.99 -7.42 13.29
CA GLN A 78 4.94 -6.25 14.18
C GLN A 78 4.33 -4.99 13.56
N ALA A 79 4.12 -4.94 12.24
CA ALA A 79 3.71 -3.72 11.55
C ALA A 79 2.31 -3.25 11.97
N TYR A 80 2.18 -1.93 12.09
CA TYR A 80 0.90 -1.24 12.23
C TYR A 80 0.32 -1.02 10.82
N VAL A 81 -0.69 -1.82 10.45
CA VAL A 81 -1.22 -1.82 9.08
C VAL A 81 -2.65 -1.32 9.05
N ILE A 82 -2.89 -0.21 8.36
CA ILE A 82 -4.21 0.21 7.92
C ILE A 82 -4.30 -0.10 6.42
N PRO A 83 -5.34 -0.82 5.93
CA PRO A 83 -5.52 -1.03 4.51
C PRO A 83 -5.98 0.26 3.82
N ASP A 84 -5.47 0.51 2.61
CA ASP A 84 -6.10 1.48 1.71
C ASP A 84 -7.47 0.97 1.24
N LEU A 85 -8.30 1.87 0.72
CA LEU A 85 -9.69 1.52 0.39
C LEU A 85 -9.80 0.46 -0.72
N VAL A 86 -8.94 0.53 -1.74
CA VAL A 86 -8.97 -0.45 -2.83
C VAL A 86 -8.57 -1.83 -2.31
N SER A 87 -7.52 -1.92 -1.48
CA SER A 87 -7.18 -3.20 -0.87
C SER A 87 -8.22 -3.69 0.13
N LEU A 88 -8.87 -2.83 0.92
CA LEU A 88 -9.97 -3.24 1.80
C LEU A 88 -11.06 -3.95 0.99
N LYS A 89 -11.53 -3.32 -0.10
CA LYS A 89 -12.53 -3.91 -1.01
C LYS A 89 -12.04 -5.25 -1.58
N LYS A 90 -10.82 -5.29 -2.13
CA LYS A 90 -10.22 -6.52 -2.69
C LYS A 90 -10.04 -7.64 -1.66
N MET A 91 -9.65 -7.31 -0.43
CA MET A 91 -9.49 -8.27 0.65
C MET A 91 -10.84 -8.81 1.12
N SER A 92 -11.85 -7.94 1.26
CA SER A 92 -13.23 -8.33 1.52
C SER A 92 -13.75 -9.30 0.45
N ASP A 93 -13.56 -8.99 -0.82
CA ASP A 93 -13.99 -9.85 -1.94
C ASP A 93 -13.25 -11.19 -1.95
N TYR A 94 -11.92 -11.16 -1.77
CA TYR A 94 -11.08 -12.36 -1.71
C TYR A 94 -11.52 -13.31 -0.60
N LEU A 95 -11.93 -12.76 0.56
CA LEU A 95 -12.40 -13.50 1.72
C LEU A 95 -13.91 -13.77 1.70
N ARG A 96 -14.63 -13.26 0.69
CA ARG A 96 -16.08 -13.33 0.53
C ARG A 96 -16.84 -12.78 1.75
N LEU A 97 -16.43 -11.60 2.20
CA LEU A 97 -17.02 -10.90 3.34
C LEU A 97 -17.56 -9.55 2.91
N SER A 98 -18.66 -9.13 3.55
CA SER A 98 -19.05 -7.73 3.53
C SER A 98 -18.01 -6.85 4.25
N PRO A 99 -17.99 -5.53 4.00
CA PRO A 99 -17.13 -4.60 4.74
C PRO A 99 -17.33 -4.65 6.26
N LEU A 100 -18.57 -4.81 6.72
CA LEU A 100 -18.89 -4.92 8.14
C LEU A 100 -18.31 -6.20 8.75
N GLU A 101 -18.51 -7.34 8.09
CA GLU A 101 -17.93 -8.61 8.56
C GLU A 101 -16.40 -8.57 8.55
N PHE A 102 -15.79 -7.94 7.54
CA PHE A 102 -14.35 -7.74 7.50
C PHE A 102 -13.88 -6.91 8.70
N ALA A 103 -14.55 -5.80 8.99
CA ALA A 103 -14.21 -4.93 10.11
C ALA A 103 -14.28 -5.66 11.45
N ILE A 104 -15.35 -6.44 11.69
CA ILE A 104 -15.52 -7.22 12.93
C ILE A 104 -14.43 -8.28 13.07
N ARG A 105 -14.11 -8.99 11.99
CA ARG A 105 -13.18 -10.13 12.03
C ARG A 105 -11.72 -9.70 12.08
N TYR A 106 -11.35 -8.70 11.29
CA TYR A 106 -9.95 -8.41 10.99
C TYR A 106 -9.44 -7.07 11.48
N PHE A 107 -10.29 -6.11 11.87
CA PHE A 107 -9.79 -4.92 12.55
C PHE A 107 -9.58 -5.16 14.04
N ASP A 108 -8.58 -4.45 14.56
CA ASP A 108 -8.36 -4.28 15.98
C ASP A 108 -9.48 -3.39 16.54
N GLN A 109 -10.32 -3.96 17.40
CA GLN A 109 -11.53 -3.28 17.88
C GLN A 109 -11.20 -2.11 18.82
N GLU A 110 -10.05 -2.14 19.50
CA GLU A 110 -9.63 -1.00 20.32
C GLU A 110 -9.21 0.15 19.42
N LYS A 111 -8.45 -0.14 18.36
CA LYS A 111 -8.01 0.90 17.40
C LYS A 111 -9.16 1.40 16.54
N LEU A 112 -10.11 0.54 16.18
CA LEU A 112 -11.29 0.93 15.42
C LEU A 112 -12.15 1.95 16.18
N ARG A 113 -12.28 1.82 17.51
CA ARG A 113 -12.93 2.84 18.38
C ARG A 113 -12.19 4.18 18.41
N LEU A 114 -10.90 4.18 18.06
CA LEU A 114 -10.10 5.38 17.89
C LEU A 114 -10.17 5.93 16.46
N ASN A 115 -11.10 5.43 15.64
CA ASN A 115 -11.20 5.67 14.21
C ASN A 115 -9.96 5.27 13.42
N LEU A 116 -9.11 4.39 13.95
CA LEU A 116 -7.95 3.86 13.27
C LEU A 116 -8.25 2.43 12.81
N PRO A 117 -8.65 2.19 11.54
CA PRO A 117 -9.02 0.88 11.02
C PRO A 117 -7.79 -0.01 10.77
N ARG A 118 -7.00 -0.20 11.83
CA ARG A 118 -5.81 -1.02 11.85
C ARG A 118 -6.24 -2.48 11.82
N LEU A 119 -5.60 -3.28 10.96
CA LEU A 119 -5.68 -4.73 11.01
C LEU A 119 -5.18 -5.24 12.35
N ARG A 120 -5.91 -6.21 12.91
CA ARG A 120 -5.49 -6.97 14.08
C ARG A 120 -4.13 -7.59 13.81
N SER A 121 -3.14 -7.16 14.59
CA SER A 121 -1.75 -7.54 14.40
C SER A 121 -1.02 -7.64 15.73
N SER A 122 -0.39 -8.79 15.94
CA SER A 122 0.80 -9.13 16.73
C SER A 122 0.79 -10.65 16.96
N PRO A 123 1.05 -11.49 15.93
CA PRO A 123 1.41 -11.15 14.53
C PRO A 123 0.20 -10.79 13.66
N CYS A 124 0.41 -10.33 12.42
CA CYS A 124 -0.65 -10.07 11.45
C CYS A 124 -1.60 -11.26 11.35
N THR A 125 -2.91 -11.00 11.42
CA THR A 125 -3.94 -12.03 11.34
C THR A 125 -3.94 -12.86 10.05
N PHE A 126 -3.31 -12.38 8.98
CA PHE A 126 -3.18 -13.08 7.71
C PHE A 126 -1.85 -13.85 7.57
N LEU A 127 -0.99 -13.83 8.58
CA LEU A 127 0.24 -14.60 8.59
C LEU A 127 -0.06 -16.05 9.02
N VAL A 128 -0.01 -16.98 8.07
CA VAL A 128 -0.23 -18.42 8.27
C VAL A 128 1.03 -19.14 7.80
N GLU A 129 1.67 -19.91 8.69
CA GLU A 129 2.93 -20.62 8.37
C GLU A 129 3.99 -19.71 7.74
N ASP A 130 4.18 -18.52 8.31
CA ASP A 130 5.07 -17.45 7.83
C ASP A 130 4.75 -16.90 6.41
N CYS A 131 3.60 -17.26 5.84
CA CYS A 131 3.12 -16.78 4.54
C CYS A 131 1.84 -15.94 4.68
N CYS A 132 1.68 -14.92 3.83
CA CYS A 132 0.46 -14.11 3.80
C CYS A 132 -0.68 -14.85 3.09
N SER A 133 -1.74 -15.22 3.80
CA SER A 133 -2.89 -15.96 3.23
C SER A 133 -3.71 -15.15 2.22
N VAL A 134 -3.53 -13.83 2.18
CA VAL A 134 -4.17 -12.90 1.26
C VAL A 134 -3.15 -12.17 0.37
N TYR A 135 -1.99 -12.78 0.12
CA TYR A 135 -0.87 -12.14 -0.60
C TYR A 135 -1.29 -11.43 -1.91
N PRO A 136 -2.13 -11.99 -2.79
CA PRO A 136 -2.56 -11.30 -4.02
C PRO A 136 -3.44 -10.08 -3.76
N ALA A 137 -4.15 -10.04 -2.63
CA ALA A 137 -5.06 -8.97 -2.22
C ALA A 137 -4.45 -8.04 -1.15
N ARG A 138 -3.19 -8.25 -0.75
CA ARG A 138 -2.54 -7.51 0.35
C ARG A 138 -2.64 -5.99 0.17
N THR A 139 -2.69 -5.29 1.30
CA THR A 139 -2.71 -3.82 1.38
C THR A 139 -1.54 -3.16 0.66
N LEU A 140 -1.78 -1.95 0.15
CA LEU A 140 -0.79 -1.14 -0.54
C LEU A 140 0.48 -0.90 0.28
N ILE A 141 0.38 -0.63 1.60
CA ILE A 141 1.58 -0.44 2.43
C ILE A 141 2.45 -1.72 2.48
N CYS A 142 1.83 -2.90 2.43
CA CYS A 142 2.56 -4.17 2.33
C CYS A 142 3.10 -4.45 0.92
N ARG A 143 2.55 -3.84 -0.13
CA ARG A 143 3.11 -3.89 -1.50
C ARG A 143 4.33 -2.99 -1.62
N PHE A 144 4.30 -1.83 -0.96
CA PHE A 144 5.41 -0.89 -0.98
C PHE A 144 6.58 -1.25 -0.07
N TYR A 145 6.33 -1.95 1.03
CA TYR A 145 7.40 -2.26 1.99
C TYR A 145 8.34 -3.38 1.51
N LEU A 146 9.54 -3.00 1.04
CA LEU A 146 10.56 -3.92 0.55
C LEU A 146 11.70 -4.19 1.55
N CYS A 147 11.60 -3.76 2.81
CA CYS A 147 12.71 -3.83 3.79
C CYS A 147 14.04 -3.26 3.24
N THR A 148 13.97 -2.32 2.30
CA THR A 148 15.11 -1.74 1.61
C THR A 148 15.11 -0.23 1.82
N HIS A 149 16.26 0.41 1.65
CA HIS A 149 16.30 1.86 1.68
C HIS A 149 15.62 2.40 0.42
N ILE A 150 14.73 3.36 0.60
CA ILE A 150 14.00 4.04 -0.47
C ILE A 150 14.52 5.48 -0.49
N LEU A 151 14.74 6.04 -1.68
CA LEU A 151 15.20 7.43 -1.84
C LEU A 151 14.11 8.40 -1.38
N GLY A 152 14.48 9.58 -0.86
CA GLY A 152 13.57 10.49 -0.19
C GLY A 152 12.33 10.87 -1.00
N GLU A 153 12.49 11.25 -2.28
CA GLU A 153 11.36 11.59 -3.17
C GLU A 153 10.40 10.40 -3.37
N THR A 154 10.93 9.18 -3.42
CA THR A 154 10.12 7.97 -3.58
C THR A 154 9.42 7.59 -2.29
N GLU A 155 10.07 7.81 -1.14
CA GLU A 155 9.47 7.64 0.17
C GLU A 155 8.30 8.62 0.36
N GLU A 156 8.48 9.90 0.02
CA GLU A 156 7.43 10.92 0.06
C GLU A 156 6.22 10.55 -0.82
N LEU A 157 6.48 10.10 -2.06
CA LEU A 157 5.43 9.61 -2.95
C LEU A 157 4.67 8.43 -2.34
N ILE A 158 5.37 7.39 -1.88
CA ILE A 158 4.78 6.19 -1.29
C ILE A 158 3.94 6.53 -0.06
N TYR A 159 4.45 7.41 0.82
CA TYR A 159 3.71 7.84 2.02
C TYR A 159 2.49 8.68 1.68
N SER A 160 2.59 9.57 0.70
CA SER A 160 1.45 10.36 0.23
C SER A 160 0.34 9.47 -0.31
N ILE A 161 0.68 8.47 -1.12
CA ILE A 161 -0.27 7.47 -1.63
C ILE A 161 -0.87 6.65 -0.49
N ALA A 162 -0.03 6.14 0.42
CA ALA A 162 -0.47 5.29 1.52
C ALA A 162 -1.42 6.03 2.47
N LEU A 163 -1.08 7.25 2.89
CA LEU A 163 -1.91 8.06 3.76
C LEU A 163 -3.25 8.43 3.11
N ALA A 164 -3.25 8.81 1.83
CA ALA A 164 -4.47 9.08 1.08
C ALA A 164 -5.39 7.84 1.00
N GLY A 165 -4.82 6.67 0.71
CA GLY A 165 -5.57 5.42 0.67
C GLY A 165 -6.16 5.02 2.03
N MET A 166 -5.39 5.19 3.11
CA MET A 166 -5.85 4.94 4.48
C MET A 166 -6.94 5.94 4.92
N ALA A 167 -6.81 7.21 4.55
CA ALA A 167 -7.82 8.24 4.82
C ALA A 167 -9.13 7.95 4.07
N ALA A 168 -9.04 7.51 2.80
CA ALA A 168 -10.21 7.05 2.04
C ALA A 168 -10.91 5.85 2.71
N THR A 169 -10.15 4.93 3.31
CA THR A 169 -10.72 3.84 4.11
C THR A 169 -11.53 4.37 5.29
N GLN A 170 -11.03 5.36 6.03
CA GLN A 170 -11.77 5.97 7.13
C GLN A 170 -13.08 6.60 6.64
N LEU A 171 -13.03 7.38 5.56
CA LEU A 171 -14.21 8.04 4.98
C LEU A 171 -15.26 7.02 4.53
N TYR A 172 -14.83 5.94 3.87
CA TYR A 172 -15.71 4.85 3.46
C TYR A 172 -16.39 4.15 4.65
N LEU A 173 -15.62 3.77 5.67
CA LEU A 173 -16.15 3.11 6.86
C LEU A 173 -17.09 4.03 7.66
N ASN A 174 -16.81 5.34 7.68
CA ASN A 174 -17.69 6.34 8.27
C ASN A 174 -19.02 6.42 7.51
N GLY A 175 -18.98 6.42 6.17
CA GLY A 175 -20.19 6.38 5.34
C GLY A 175 -21.05 5.12 5.54
N LEU A 176 -20.43 4.01 5.97
CA LEU A 176 -21.11 2.78 6.35
C LEU A 176 -21.58 2.75 7.81
N GLY A 177 -21.28 3.78 8.62
CA GLY A 177 -21.58 3.83 10.05
C GLY A 177 -20.78 2.83 10.90
N ILE A 178 -19.63 2.35 10.38
CA ILE A 178 -18.74 1.42 11.10
C ILE A 178 -17.83 2.17 12.07
N ILE A 179 -17.44 3.40 11.71
CA ILE A 179 -16.71 4.33 12.56
C ILE A 179 -17.43 5.69 12.57
N ASP A 180 -17.09 6.55 13.53
CA ASP A 180 -17.66 7.90 13.65
C ASP A 180 -16.53 8.93 13.71
N LEU A 181 -16.23 9.54 12.57
CA LEU A 181 -15.18 10.57 12.46
C LEU A 181 -15.55 11.90 13.12
N GLY A 182 -16.84 12.14 13.39
CA GLY A 182 -17.32 13.32 14.12
C GLY A 182 -17.34 13.13 15.64
N GLY A 183 -17.24 11.89 16.10
CA GLY A 183 -17.25 11.53 17.52
C GLY A 183 -15.99 11.93 18.27
N GLU A 184 -16.16 12.23 19.56
CA GLU A 184 -15.03 12.41 20.47
C GLU A 184 -14.34 11.06 20.74
N VAL A 185 -13.01 11.09 20.74
CA VAL A 185 -12.17 9.91 20.97
C VAL A 185 -11.20 10.20 22.11
N TYR A 186 -11.14 9.30 23.09
CA TYR A 186 -10.31 9.41 24.29
C TYR A 186 -9.35 8.23 24.40
N GLY A 187 -8.25 8.40 25.15
CA GLY A 187 -7.32 7.30 25.48
C GLY A 187 -6.29 6.94 24.39
N MET A 188 -5.98 7.88 23.49
CA MET A 188 -4.93 7.68 22.47
C MET A 188 -3.53 7.83 23.05
N SER A 189 -2.61 6.97 22.60
CA SER A 189 -1.17 7.18 22.74
C SER A 189 -0.69 8.35 21.86
N SER A 190 0.52 8.86 22.11
CA SER A 190 1.13 9.90 21.28
C SER A 190 1.32 9.47 19.83
N TYR A 191 1.63 8.19 19.59
CA TYR A 191 1.73 7.61 18.27
C TYR A 191 0.39 7.64 17.53
N GLU A 192 -0.70 7.22 18.19
CA GLU A 192 -2.04 7.21 17.58
C GLU A 192 -2.55 8.62 17.31
N ALA A 193 -2.28 9.56 18.21
CA ALA A 193 -2.61 10.97 18.00
C ALA A 193 -1.87 11.54 16.78
N CYS A 194 -0.59 11.21 16.62
CA CYS A 194 0.19 11.61 15.44
C CYS A 194 -0.35 10.99 14.16
N LEU A 195 -0.58 9.67 14.14
CA LEU A 195 -1.13 8.98 12.99
C LEU A 195 -2.52 9.51 12.59
N ARG A 196 -3.39 9.75 13.57
CA ARG A 196 -4.70 10.34 13.33
C ARG A 196 -4.58 11.72 12.69
N SER A 197 -3.69 12.58 13.20
CA SER A 197 -3.45 13.91 12.61
C SER A 197 -3.02 13.83 11.14
N LEU A 198 -2.13 12.89 10.81
CA LEU A 198 -1.70 12.65 9.41
C LEU A 198 -2.85 12.15 8.52
N LEU A 199 -3.72 11.30 9.05
CA LEU A 199 -4.88 10.82 8.30
C LEU A 199 -5.93 11.92 8.13
N ASP A 200 -6.17 12.72 9.19
CA ASP A 200 -7.08 13.87 9.17
C ASP A 200 -6.67 14.87 8.07
N SER A 201 -5.39 15.23 7.99
CA SER A 201 -4.88 16.13 6.95
C SER A 201 -4.94 15.53 5.54
N SER A 202 -4.98 14.20 5.42
CA SER A 202 -5.02 13.50 4.14
C SER A 202 -6.43 13.34 3.56
N ARG A 203 -7.50 13.47 4.37
CA ARG A 203 -8.89 13.23 3.94
C ARG A 203 -9.38 14.15 2.83
N GLU A 204 -8.94 15.39 2.84
CA GLU A 204 -9.39 16.42 1.88
C GLU A 204 -8.49 16.51 0.64
N THR A 205 -7.50 15.61 0.50
CA THR A 205 -6.59 15.59 -0.65
C THR A 205 -7.25 15.03 -1.90
N GLU A 206 -6.75 15.43 -3.08
CA GLU A 206 -7.18 14.84 -4.35
C GLU A 206 -6.90 13.32 -4.40
N GLY A 207 -5.80 12.88 -3.78
CA GLY A 207 -5.48 11.47 -3.64
C GLY A 207 -6.54 10.68 -2.87
N ALA A 208 -7.02 11.18 -1.74
CA ALA A 208 -8.07 10.50 -0.96
C ALA A 208 -9.38 10.43 -1.75
N ARG A 209 -9.73 11.49 -2.49
CA ARG A 209 -10.89 11.49 -3.40
C ARG A 209 -10.74 10.45 -4.51
N ALA A 210 -9.57 10.37 -5.13
CA ALA A 210 -9.28 9.38 -6.17
C ALA A 210 -9.45 7.94 -5.65
N PHE A 211 -9.01 7.64 -4.42
CA PHE A 211 -9.25 6.33 -3.80
C PHE A 211 -10.73 6.04 -3.53
N LEU A 212 -11.52 7.04 -3.11
CA LEU A 212 -12.96 6.89 -2.86
C LEU A 212 -13.73 6.53 -4.13
N GLU A 213 -13.39 7.18 -5.24
CA GLU A 213 -14.04 7.02 -6.54
C GLU A 213 -13.56 5.77 -7.30
N ALA A 214 -12.34 5.30 -7.01
CA ALA A 214 -11.73 4.16 -7.68
C ALA A 214 -12.40 2.81 -7.37
N HIS A 215 -12.48 1.98 -8.41
CA HIS A 215 -12.75 0.56 -8.29
C HIS A 215 -11.42 -0.23 -8.16
N ASP A 216 -10.39 0.19 -8.89
CA ASP A 216 -9.09 -0.45 -8.96
C ASP A 216 -7.93 0.57 -8.92
N TYR A 217 -6.70 0.12 -8.68
CA TYR A 217 -5.52 0.98 -8.71
C TYR A 217 -5.24 1.59 -10.10
N SER A 218 -5.78 0.98 -11.16
CA SER A 218 -5.74 1.54 -12.51
C SER A 218 -6.60 2.79 -12.70
N ASP A 219 -7.55 3.06 -11.80
CA ASP A 219 -8.39 4.26 -11.84
C ASP A 219 -7.72 5.47 -11.17
N ILE A 220 -6.60 5.25 -10.46
CA ILE A 220 -5.96 6.28 -9.62
C ILE A 220 -4.74 6.85 -10.37
N PRO A 221 -4.83 8.05 -10.96
CA PRO A 221 -3.68 8.68 -11.63
C PRO A 221 -2.62 9.09 -10.62
N LEU A 222 -1.33 8.91 -10.93
CA LEU A 222 -0.24 9.29 -10.01
C LEU A 222 -0.08 10.80 -9.84
N THR A 223 -0.64 11.60 -10.76
CA THR A 223 -0.54 13.06 -10.75
C THR A 223 -1.20 13.72 -9.54
N VAL A 224 -2.14 13.04 -8.86
CA VAL A 224 -2.85 13.58 -7.69
C VAL A 224 -2.05 13.53 -6.39
N PHE A 225 -0.89 12.85 -6.38
CA PHE A 225 -0.06 12.68 -5.19
C PHE A 225 1.10 13.66 -5.10
N ASN A 226 0.99 14.81 -5.78
CA ASN A 226 2.02 15.85 -5.83
C ASN A 226 3.44 15.29 -5.98
N LEU A 227 3.72 14.74 -7.17
CA LEU A 227 5.09 14.59 -7.64
C LEU A 227 5.63 16.02 -7.79
N GLY A 228 6.45 16.48 -6.85
CA GLY A 228 7.00 17.85 -6.83
C GLY A 228 7.27 18.36 -8.25
N ARG A 229 6.53 19.40 -8.64
CA ARG A 229 6.87 20.25 -9.79
C ARG A 229 7.60 21.47 -9.28
#